data_AF-A0AAW0J6E0-F1
#
_entry.id   AF-A0AAW0J6E0-F1
#
_cell.length_a   1.000
_cell.length_b   1.000
_cell.length_c   1.000
_cell.angle_alpha   90.00
_cell.angle_beta   90.00
_cell.angle_gamma   90.00
#
_symmetry.space_group_name_H-M   'P 1'
#
loop_
_entity.id
_entity.type
_entity.pdbx_description
1 polymer ?
#
loop_
_entity_poly.entity_id
_entity_poly.type
_entity_poly.pdbx_seq_one_letter_code
_entity_poly.pdbx_strand_id
1 'polypeptide(L)'
;MNCISDFFTYETTKSVVVKSWTIGIINRAVQLLIISYFVGWVFLHEKAYQVRDTAIESSVVTKVKGFGRYANRVMDVSDYVTPPQGTSVFVIITKMIVTENQMQGFCPENEEKYRCVSDSQCGPERFPGGGILTGRCVNYSSVLRTCEIQGWCPTEVDTVEMPIMMEAENFTIFIKNSIRFPLFNFEKGNLLPNLTDKDIKTCRFHPEKAPFCPILRVGDVVKFAGQDFAKLARTGGVLGIKIGWVCDLDKAWDQCIPKYSFTRLDGVSEKSSVSPGYNFR
;
A
#
# COMPACT_ATOMS: atom_id res chain seq x y z
N MET A 1 -22.82 -68.27 -28.46
CA MET A 1 -23.71 -67.17 -28.01
C MET A 1 -23.42 -66.73 -26.57
N ASN A 2 -22.21 -66.96 -26.01
CA ASN A 2 -21.92 -66.66 -24.59
C ASN A 2 -21.00 -65.45 -24.35
N CYS A 3 -20.36 -64.85 -25.38
CA CYS A 3 -19.51 -63.67 -25.19
C CYS A 3 -20.30 -62.37 -24.94
N ILE A 4 -21.57 -62.31 -25.36
CA ILE A 4 -22.40 -61.10 -25.21
C ILE A 4 -23.00 -61.03 -23.80
N SER A 5 -23.25 -62.17 -23.15
CA SER A 5 -23.78 -62.24 -21.79
C SER A 5 -22.75 -61.88 -20.71
N ASP A 6 -21.47 -62.15 -20.94
CA ASP A 6 -20.40 -61.80 -19.99
C ASP A 6 -20.07 -60.29 -20.00
N PHE A 7 -20.38 -59.58 -21.09
CA PHE A 7 -20.16 -58.13 -21.22
C PHE A 7 -21.15 -57.28 -20.40
N PHE A 8 -22.35 -57.80 -20.12
CA PHE A 8 -23.35 -57.14 -19.29
C PHE A 8 -23.40 -57.72 -17.87
N THR A 9 -22.23 -57.94 -17.27
CA THR A 9 -22.12 -58.42 -15.89
C THR A 9 -21.81 -57.26 -14.95
N TYR A 10 -22.52 -57.20 -13.82
CA TYR A 10 -22.28 -56.25 -12.74
C TYR A 10 -21.91 -57.03 -11.48
N GLU A 11 -20.65 -56.94 -11.08
CA GLU A 11 -20.17 -57.55 -9.85
C GLU A 11 -20.49 -56.66 -8.65
N THR A 12 -20.96 -57.27 -7.57
CA THR A 12 -21.27 -56.60 -6.30
C THR A 12 -20.72 -57.43 -5.15
N THR A 13 -20.18 -56.75 -4.15
CA THR A 13 -19.67 -57.41 -2.94
C THR A 13 -20.81 -58.02 -2.14
N LYS A 14 -20.62 -59.24 -1.64
CA LYS A 14 -21.56 -59.86 -0.69
C LYS A 14 -21.40 -59.14 0.66
N SER A 15 -22.46 -58.51 1.14
CA SER A 15 -22.49 -57.79 2.41
C SER A 15 -23.28 -58.55 3.47
N VAL A 16 -22.87 -58.43 4.73
CA VAL A 16 -23.59 -59.01 5.88
C VAL A 16 -24.37 -57.91 6.58
N VAL A 17 -25.68 -58.13 6.78
CA VAL A 17 -26.56 -57.17 7.45
C VAL A 17 -26.68 -57.53 8.93
N VAL A 18 -25.92 -56.85 9.79
CA VAL A 18 -25.96 -57.05 11.24
C VAL A 18 -27.13 -56.29 11.86
N LYS A 19 -28.05 -56.99 12.55
CA LYS A 19 -29.25 -56.41 13.20
C LYS A 19 -29.05 -56.19 14.70
N SER A 20 -27.98 -55.49 15.09
CA SER A 20 -27.74 -55.08 16.49
C SER A 20 -28.12 -53.62 16.71
N TRP A 21 -28.91 -53.34 17.75
CA TRP A 21 -29.38 -51.99 18.07
C TRP A 21 -28.23 -51.05 18.45
N THR A 22 -27.27 -51.52 19.26
CA THR A 22 -26.11 -50.74 19.70
C THR A 22 -25.22 -50.33 18.52
N ILE A 23 -24.88 -51.29 17.65
CA ILE A 23 -24.07 -51.02 16.45
C ILE A 23 -24.84 -50.15 15.46
N GLY A 24 -26.16 -50.34 15.34
CA GLY A 24 -27.02 -49.50 14.52
C GLY A 24 -27.00 -48.04 14.95
N ILE A 25 -27.17 -47.76 16.26
CA ILE A 25 -27.13 -46.39 16.80
C ILE A 25 -25.75 -45.76 16.63
N ILE A 26 -24.68 -46.47 16.97
CA ILE A 26 -23.31 -45.94 16.81
C ILE A 26 -23.04 -45.60 15.34
N ASN A 27 -23.36 -46.50 14.42
CA ASN A 27 -23.17 -46.26 12.99
C ASN A 27 -24.02 -45.06 12.50
N ARG A 28 -25.30 -44.97 12.89
CA ARG A 28 -26.15 -43.83 12.51
C ARG A 28 -25.72 -42.52 13.14
N ALA A 29 -25.20 -42.53 14.37
CA ALA A 29 -24.66 -41.34 15.03
C ALA A 29 -23.39 -40.85 14.33
N VAL A 30 -22.47 -41.76 13.97
CA VAL A 30 -21.28 -41.42 13.19
C VAL A 30 -21.66 -40.85 11.82
N GLN A 31 -22.61 -41.49 11.13
CA GLN A 31 -23.14 -40.97 9.86
C GLN A 31 -23.74 -39.56 10.03
N LEU A 32 -24.52 -39.33 11.08
CA LEU A 32 -25.12 -38.03 11.37
C LEU A 32 -24.04 -36.96 11.64
N LEU A 33 -22.98 -37.30 12.37
CA LEU A 33 -21.85 -36.41 12.63
C LEU A 33 -21.12 -36.05 11.34
N ILE A 34 -20.85 -37.05 10.48
CA ILE A 34 -20.21 -36.81 9.19
C ILE A 34 -21.11 -35.91 8.33
N ILE A 35 -22.41 -36.21 8.24
CA ILE A 35 -23.37 -35.41 7.46
C ILE A 35 -23.44 -33.98 8.01
N SER A 36 -23.51 -33.79 9.33
CA SER A 36 -23.57 -32.45 9.92
C SER A 36 -22.29 -31.66 9.71
N TYR A 37 -21.12 -32.31 9.73
CA TYR A 37 -19.84 -31.69 9.35
C TYR A 37 -19.86 -31.23 7.89
N PHE A 38 -20.27 -32.09 6.95
CA PHE A 38 -20.33 -31.70 5.53
C PHE A 38 -21.32 -30.55 5.32
N VAL A 39 -22.53 -30.64 5.87
CA VAL A 39 -23.54 -29.57 5.73
C VAL A 39 -23.06 -28.28 6.39
N GLY A 40 -22.62 -28.32 7.65
CA GLY A 40 -22.26 -27.13 8.41
C GLY A 40 -20.95 -26.50 7.98
N TRP A 41 -19.88 -27.29 7.87
CA TRP A 41 -18.55 -26.77 7.54
C TRP A 41 -18.36 -26.63 6.03
N VAL A 42 -18.53 -27.71 5.26
CA VAL A 42 -18.17 -27.71 3.83
C VAL A 42 -19.16 -26.88 3.00
N PHE A 43 -20.46 -27.04 3.25
CA PHE A 43 -21.48 -26.33 2.49
C PHE A 43 -21.78 -24.94 3.07
N LEU A 44 -22.06 -24.78 4.37
CA LEU A 44 -22.46 -23.47 4.89
C LEU A 44 -21.28 -22.52 5.17
N HIS A 45 -20.21 -22.98 5.84
CA HIS A 45 -19.06 -22.14 6.19
C HIS A 45 -18.13 -21.91 5.00
N GLU A 46 -17.64 -22.99 4.39
CA GLU A 46 -16.71 -22.94 3.26
C GLU A 46 -17.40 -22.65 1.92
N LYS A 47 -18.73 -22.67 1.84
CA LYS A 47 -19.50 -22.39 0.61
C LYS A 47 -19.00 -23.17 -0.61
N ALA A 48 -18.66 -24.44 -0.44
CA ALA A 48 -18.12 -25.28 -1.51
C ALA A 48 -19.11 -25.54 -2.66
N TYR A 49 -20.38 -25.15 -2.50
CA TYR A 49 -21.39 -25.17 -3.56
C TYR A 49 -21.23 -24.02 -4.57
N GLN A 50 -20.45 -22.98 -4.25
CA GLN A 50 -20.22 -21.83 -5.11
C GLN A 50 -18.89 -21.96 -5.86
N VAL A 51 -18.89 -21.52 -7.11
CA VAL A 51 -17.64 -21.25 -7.83
C VAL A 51 -17.03 -19.96 -7.30
N ARG A 52 -15.70 -19.88 -7.20
CA ARG A 52 -14.97 -18.69 -6.75
C ARG A 52 -14.15 -18.10 -7.88
N ASP A 53 -14.21 -16.78 -8.01
CA ASP A 53 -13.33 -16.01 -8.89
C ASP A 53 -12.38 -15.17 -8.04
N THR A 54 -11.08 -15.40 -8.20
CA THR A 54 -10.02 -14.63 -7.53
C THR A 54 -9.25 -13.74 -8.50
N ALA A 55 -9.48 -13.87 -9.80
CA ALA A 55 -8.83 -13.10 -10.86
C ALA A 55 -9.58 -11.78 -11.09
N ILE A 56 -9.66 -10.97 -10.04
CA ILE A 56 -10.34 -9.67 -10.07
C ILE A 56 -9.59 -8.69 -10.98
N GLU A 57 -10.29 -8.13 -11.95
CA GLU A 57 -9.80 -6.97 -12.71
C GLU A 57 -10.11 -5.72 -11.89
N SER A 58 -9.09 -4.91 -11.58
CA SER A 58 -9.24 -3.70 -10.77
C SER A 58 -8.58 -2.50 -11.44
N SER A 59 -9.31 -1.39 -11.48
CA SER A 59 -8.82 -0.10 -11.95
C SER A 59 -8.95 0.93 -10.83
N VAL A 60 -7.89 1.70 -10.60
CA VAL A 60 -7.83 2.73 -9.55
C VAL A 60 -7.36 4.04 -10.17
N VAL A 61 -8.13 5.09 -9.91
CA VAL A 61 -7.77 6.47 -10.26
C VAL A 61 -7.81 7.31 -9.00
N THR A 62 -6.73 8.04 -8.75
CA THR A 62 -6.57 8.88 -7.55
C THR A 62 -6.46 10.34 -7.91
N LYS A 63 -6.93 11.21 -7.00
CA LYS A 63 -6.74 12.65 -7.11
C LYS A 63 -6.62 13.25 -5.73
N VAL A 64 -5.52 13.94 -5.47
CA VAL A 64 -5.33 14.66 -4.20
C VAL A 64 -5.81 16.09 -4.35
N LYS A 65 -6.33 16.68 -3.27
CA LYS A 65 -6.67 18.10 -3.18
C LYS A 65 -6.22 18.67 -1.84
N GLY A 66 -5.69 19.88 -1.88
CA GLY A 66 -5.17 20.57 -0.71
C GLY A 66 -4.34 21.77 -1.13
N PHE A 67 -4.18 22.71 -0.20
CA PHE A 67 -3.20 23.78 -0.29
C PHE A 67 -2.45 23.82 1.03
N GLY A 68 -1.13 23.91 0.97
CA GLY A 68 -0.28 24.02 2.15
C GLY A 68 0.69 25.18 2.01
N ARG A 69 1.30 25.58 3.13
CA ARG A 69 2.34 26.61 3.12
C ARG A 69 3.66 25.97 3.48
N TYR A 70 4.66 26.13 2.61
CA TYR A 70 6.00 25.60 2.85
C TYR A 70 7.05 26.55 2.30
N ALA A 71 8.10 26.82 3.09
CA ALA A 71 9.16 27.77 2.73
C ALA A 71 8.59 29.13 2.24
N ASN A 72 7.61 29.68 2.97
CA ASN A 72 6.88 30.92 2.64
C ASN A 72 6.11 30.94 1.31
N ARG A 73 6.03 29.81 0.59
CA ARG A 73 5.25 29.65 -0.64
C ARG A 73 3.98 28.86 -0.38
N VAL A 74 2.94 29.15 -1.16
CA VAL A 74 1.75 28.29 -1.23
C VAL A 74 2.06 27.16 -2.19
N MET A 75 1.79 25.94 -1.76
CA MET A 75 2.04 24.71 -2.50
C MET A 75 0.69 24.08 -2.86
N ASP A 76 0.54 23.67 -4.11
CA ASP A 76 -0.65 22.99 -4.60
C ASP A 76 -0.35 21.55 -5.07
N VAL A 77 -1.37 20.88 -5.59
CA VAL A 77 -1.29 19.48 -6.03
C VAL A 77 -0.18 19.24 -7.05
N SER A 78 0.14 20.21 -7.89
CA SER A 78 1.19 20.08 -8.90
C SER A 78 2.60 20.16 -8.31
N ASP A 79 2.74 20.73 -7.12
CA ASP A 79 4.03 20.85 -6.45
C ASP A 79 4.34 19.65 -5.55
N TYR A 80 3.37 19.19 -4.76
CA TYR A 80 3.62 18.19 -3.72
C TYR A 80 3.18 16.76 -4.08
N VAL A 81 2.46 16.53 -5.19
CA VAL A 81 2.06 15.17 -5.60
C VAL A 81 2.98 14.65 -6.69
N THR A 82 3.59 13.50 -6.44
CA THR A 82 4.41 12.83 -7.45
C THR A 82 4.20 11.30 -7.45
N PRO A 83 4.12 10.65 -8.62
CA PRO A 83 4.01 11.25 -9.93
C PRO A 83 2.54 11.70 -10.20
N PRO A 84 2.29 12.65 -11.13
CA PRO A 84 1.00 13.35 -11.21
C PRO A 84 -0.12 12.60 -11.96
N GLN A 85 0.13 11.39 -12.48
CA GLN A 85 -0.80 10.67 -13.35
C GLN A 85 -2.04 10.12 -12.60
N GLY A 86 -2.05 10.15 -11.27
CA GLY A 86 -3.19 9.71 -10.47
C GLY A 86 -3.42 8.20 -10.52
N THR A 87 -2.35 7.40 -10.50
CA THR A 87 -2.40 5.94 -10.46
C THR A 87 -2.70 5.43 -9.04
N SER A 88 -2.61 4.12 -8.81
CA SER A 88 -2.74 3.52 -7.48
C SER A 88 -1.61 3.87 -6.51
N VAL A 89 -0.49 4.43 -7.02
CA VAL A 89 0.67 4.82 -6.22
C VAL A 89 0.99 6.28 -6.47
N PHE A 90 1.01 7.06 -5.40
CA PHE A 90 1.37 8.48 -5.41
C PHE A 90 2.01 8.85 -4.07
N VAL A 91 2.79 9.92 -4.08
CA VAL A 91 3.47 10.47 -2.91
C VAL A 91 2.90 11.85 -2.64
N ILE A 92 2.68 12.18 -1.37
CA ILE A 92 2.43 13.54 -0.91
C ILE A 92 3.71 14.00 -0.20
N ILE A 93 4.42 14.94 -0.81
CA ILE A 93 5.65 15.51 -0.27
C ILE A 93 5.28 16.36 0.94
N THR A 94 5.78 15.97 2.12
CA THR A 94 5.49 16.62 3.40
C THR A 94 6.67 17.42 3.95
N LYS A 95 7.88 17.15 3.44
CA LYS A 95 9.13 17.83 3.78
C LYS A 95 10.01 17.90 2.53
N MET A 96 10.69 19.02 2.33
CA MET A 96 11.66 19.22 1.26
C MET A 96 12.91 19.92 1.80
N ILE A 97 14.06 19.46 1.32
CA ILE A 97 15.34 20.13 1.44
C ILE A 97 15.67 20.65 0.05
N VAL A 98 15.81 21.97 -0.09
CA VAL A 98 15.95 22.63 -1.38
C VAL A 98 17.35 23.21 -1.47
N THR A 99 18.07 22.85 -2.52
CA THR A 99 19.36 23.46 -2.87
C THR A 99 19.18 24.24 -4.16
N GLU A 100 19.06 25.56 -4.05
CA GLU A 100 18.78 26.43 -5.19
C GLU A 100 20.04 26.74 -6.02
N ASN A 101 19.82 27.06 -7.30
CA ASN A 101 20.83 27.60 -8.22
C ASN A 101 22.09 26.71 -8.37
N GLN A 102 21.93 25.39 -8.33
CA GLN A 102 23.05 24.50 -8.60
C GLN A 102 23.53 24.66 -10.04
N MET A 103 24.85 24.77 -10.20
CA MET A 103 25.53 24.82 -11.50
C MET A 103 26.61 23.76 -11.55
N GLN A 104 26.94 23.29 -12.75
CA GLN A 104 28.10 22.41 -12.91
C GLN A 104 29.38 23.17 -12.61
N GLY A 105 30.18 22.64 -11.69
CA GLY A 105 31.43 23.26 -11.29
C GLY A 105 32.23 22.40 -10.32
N PHE A 106 33.11 23.08 -9.59
CA PHE A 106 33.96 22.49 -8.56
C PHE A 106 33.64 23.12 -7.22
N CYS A 107 33.35 22.30 -6.22
CA CYS A 107 33.04 22.78 -4.88
C CYS A 107 33.43 21.73 -3.82
N PRO A 108 33.73 22.17 -2.59
CA PRO A 108 33.94 21.26 -1.47
C PRO A 108 32.62 20.57 -1.08
N GLU A 109 32.72 19.31 -0.67
CA GLU A 109 31.61 18.61 -0.01
C GLU A 109 31.23 19.24 1.34
N ASN A 110 30.01 19.01 1.82
CA ASN A 110 29.55 19.62 3.07
C ASN A 110 29.44 18.62 4.24
N GLU A 111 29.39 17.32 3.95
CA GLU A 111 29.23 16.29 4.98
C GLU A 111 30.55 16.00 5.70
N GLU A 112 30.50 15.82 7.02
CA GLU A 112 31.70 15.52 7.83
C GLU A 112 32.41 14.22 7.40
N LYS A 113 31.69 13.29 6.76
CA LYS A 113 32.26 12.05 6.20
C LYS A 113 33.34 12.31 5.14
N TYR A 114 33.32 13.49 4.50
CA TYR A 114 34.31 13.91 3.51
C TYR A 114 35.41 14.79 4.08
N ARG A 115 35.52 14.93 5.41
CA ARG A 115 36.59 15.71 6.05
C ARG A 115 37.97 15.25 5.59
N CYS A 116 38.84 16.20 5.29
CA CYS A 116 40.21 15.95 4.87
C CYS A 116 41.17 16.98 5.49
N VAL A 117 42.43 16.60 5.63
CA VAL A 117 43.54 17.48 6.05
C VAL A 117 44.53 17.64 4.89
N SER A 118 44.68 16.61 4.04
CA SER A 118 45.57 16.60 2.88
C SER A 118 44.87 16.04 1.64
N ASP A 119 45.34 16.46 0.46
CA ASP A 119 44.84 16.04 -0.85
C ASP A 119 44.90 14.52 -1.07
N SER A 120 45.90 13.85 -0.48
CA SER A 120 46.05 12.39 -0.52
C SER A 120 44.85 11.62 0.03
N GLN A 121 44.03 12.23 0.90
CA GLN A 121 42.85 11.61 1.49
C GLN A 121 41.62 11.67 0.56
N CYS A 122 41.69 12.43 -0.52
CA CYS A 122 40.60 12.67 -1.47
C CYS A 122 40.70 11.79 -2.72
N GLY A 123 41.11 10.53 -2.53
CA GLY A 123 41.28 9.55 -3.60
C GLY A 123 40.03 8.69 -3.87
N PRO A 124 40.15 7.73 -4.82
CA PRO A 124 39.04 6.85 -5.25
C PRO A 124 38.60 5.83 -4.19
N GLU A 125 39.30 5.72 -3.06
CA GLU A 125 38.92 4.85 -1.94
C GLU A 125 37.66 5.34 -1.20
N ARG A 126 37.28 6.61 -1.38
CA ARG A 126 36.05 7.17 -0.80
C ARG A 126 34.86 6.96 -1.72
N PHE A 127 33.72 6.58 -1.15
CA PHE A 127 32.48 6.44 -1.89
C PHE A 127 32.07 7.77 -2.54
N PRO A 128 31.77 7.79 -3.85
CA PRO A 128 31.28 8.99 -4.53
C PRO A 128 29.91 9.35 -3.96
N GLY A 129 29.84 10.46 -3.26
CA GLY A 129 28.60 11.17 -2.90
C GLY A 129 28.68 12.55 -3.52
N GLY A 130 27.55 13.06 -4.00
CA GLY A 130 27.46 14.37 -4.66
C GLY A 130 28.01 14.41 -6.10
N GLY A 131 29.26 14.01 -6.32
CA GLY A 131 29.93 14.11 -7.63
C GLY A 131 31.23 13.30 -7.74
N ILE A 132 32.10 13.70 -8.68
CA ILE A 132 33.41 13.05 -8.93
C ILE A 132 34.49 13.74 -8.10
N LEU A 133 35.24 13.01 -7.28
CA LEU A 133 36.33 13.57 -6.48
C LEU A 133 37.47 14.06 -7.38
N THR A 134 37.93 15.29 -7.14
CA THR A 134 39.02 15.93 -7.90
C THR A 134 40.42 15.53 -7.41
N GLY A 135 40.53 15.01 -6.19
CA GLY A 135 41.80 14.77 -5.51
C GLY A 135 42.27 15.91 -4.61
N ARG A 136 41.57 17.06 -4.56
CA ARG A 136 41.98 18.22 -3.74
C ARG A 136 41.20 18.31 -2.43
N CYS A 137 41.88 18.76 -1.37
CA CYS A 137 41.29 19.05 -0.06
C CYS A 137 41.11 20.55 0.16
N VAL A 138 39.87 21.04 0.10
CA VAL A 138 39.54 22.47 0.08
C VAL A 138 38.80 22.88 1.36
N ASN A 139 38.90 24.15 1.75
CA ASN A 139 38.15 24.68 2.89
C ASN A 139 36.66 24.79 2.52
N TYR A 140 35.79 24.10 3.25
CA TYR A 140 34.34 24.31 3.21
C TYR A 140 33.93 25.49 4.10
N SER A 141 34.47 25.53 5.32
CA SER A 141 34.30 26.63 6.27
C SER A 141 35.63 26.99 6.93
N SER A 142 35.66 27.99 7.82
CA SER A 142 36.85 28.34 8.59
C SER A 142 37.33 27.21 9.52
N VAL A 143 36.46 26.25 9.85
CA VAL A 143 36.74 25.15 10.79
C VAL A 143 36.80 23.79 10.08
N LEU A 144 36.12 23.65 8.93
CA LEU A 144 35.98 22.37 8.23
C LEU A 144 36.60 22.41 6.83
N ARG A 145 37.45 21.43 6.55
CA ARG A 145 38.02 21.13 5.23
C ARG A 145 37.49 19.81 4.72
N THR A 146 37.08 19.77 3.46
CA THR A 146 36.47 18.60 2.81
C THR A 146 37.01 18.42 1.39
N CYS A 147 36.83 17.22 0.86
CA CYS A 147 37.27 16.94 -0.49
C CYS A 147 36.45 17.72 -1.52
N GLU A 148 37.13 18.25 -2.52
CA GLU A 148 36.50 18.95 -3.64
C GLU A 148 35.98 17.95 -4.67
N ILE A 149 34.74 18.15 -5.09
CA ILE A 149 34.08 17.38 -6.12
C ILE A 149 33.83 18.22 -7.38
N GLN A 150 33.78 17.55 -8.52
CA GLN A 150 33.23 18.04 -9.76
C GLN A 150 31.80 17.52 -9.92
N GLY A 151 30.83 18.43 -10.00
CA GLY A 151 29.42 18.06 -10.03
C GLY A 151 28.50 19.28 -9.92
N TRP A 152 27.31 19.06 -9.35
CA TRP A 152 26.34 20.12 -9.06
C TRP A 152 26.75 20.87 -7.79
N CYS A 153 27.02 22.17 -7.95
CA CYS A 153 27.53 23.03 -6.90
C CYS A 153 26.61 24.24 -6.66
N PRO A 154 26.34 24.65 -5.41
CA PRO A 154 26.84 24.04 -4.16
C PRO A 154 26.15 22.69 -3.82
N THR A 155 26.79 21.87 -2.99
CA THR A 155 26.24 20.58 -2.52
C THR A 155 25.09 20.76 -1.53
N GLU A 156 24.16 19.79 -1.49
CA GLU A 156 22.97 19.81 -0.64
C GLU A 156 23.32 19.64 0.84
N VAL A 157 22.92 20.61 1.68
CA VAL A 157 23.16 20.58 3.12
C VAL A 157 22.01 19.88 3.85
N ASP A 158 22.22 18.63 4.25
CA ASP A 158 21.23 17.80 4.99
C ASP A 158 21.37 17.90 6.52
N THR A 159 22.20 18.81 7.03
CA THR A 159 22.40 18.99 8.48
C THR A 159 21.34 19.86 9.14
N VAL A 160 20.58 20.65 8.36
CA VAL A 160 19.56 21.56 8.87
C VAL A 160 18.20 20.87 8.88
N GLU A 161 17.58 20.78 10.05
CA GLU A 161 16.24 20.23 10.16
C GLU A 161 15.21 21.20 9.56
N MET A 162 14.70 20.85 8.38
CA MET A 162 13.62 21.59 7.72
C MET A 162 12.25 21.30 8.38
N PRO A 163 11.34 22.28 8.43
CA PRO A 163 9.98 22.09 8.95
C PRO A 163 9.19 21.11 8.08
N ILE A 164 8.04 20.66 8.58
CA ILE A 164 7.07 19.85 7.82
C ILE A 164 5.86 20.69 7.41
N MET A 165 5.19 20.30 6.32
CA MET A 165 3.94 20.91 5.87
C MET A 165 2.76 20.36 6.70
N MET A 166 2.39 21.05 7.78
CA MET A 166 1.33 20.62 8.69
C MET A 166 -0.05 20.56 8.01
N GLU A 167 -0.30 21.42 7.03
CA GLU A 167 -1.57 21.45 6.29
C GLU A 167 -1.83 20.16 5.51
N ALA A 168 -0.78 19.38 5.19
CA ALA A 168 -0.91 18.12 4.47
C ALA A 168 -1.74 17.07 5.24
N GLU A 169 -1.87 17.18 6.57
CA GLU A 169 -2.79 16.33 7.35
C GLU A 169 -4.26 16.53 6.92
N ASN A 170 -4.61 17.72 6.45
CA ASN A 170 -5.97 18.09 6.04
C ASN A 170 -6.24 17.91 4.56
N PHE A 171 -5.27 17.41 3.79
CA PHE A 171 -5.48 17.12 2.38
C PHE A 171 -6.48 15.98 2.23
N THR A 172 -7.13 15.96 1.07
CA THR A 172 -8.10 14.92 0.72
C THR A 172 -7.61 14.12 -0.47
N ILE A 173 -7.78 12.80 -0.37
CA ILE A 173 -7.50 11.83 -1.41
C ILE A 173 -8.84 11.34 -1.92
N PHE A 174 -9.13 11.62 -3.18
CA PHE A 174 -10.23 11.01 -3.91
C PHE A 174 -9.76 9.70 -4.52
N ILE A 175 -10.48 8.61 -4.24
CA ILE A 175 -10.21 7.29 -4.82
C ILE A 175 -11.44 6.86 -5.63
N LYS A 176 -11.26 6.66 -6.93
CA LYS A 176 -12.22 5.96 -7.79
C LYS A 176 -11.69 4.56 -8.06
N ASN A 177 -12.37 3.55 -7.55
CA ASN A 177 -12.05 2.15 -7.80
C ASN A 177 -13.20 1.48 -8.54
N SER A 178 -12.87 0.83 -9.65
CA SER A 178 -13.77 -0.05 -10.42
C SER A 178 -13.22 -1.46 -10.37
N ILE A 179 -14.08 -2.44 -10.11
CA ILE A 179 -13.76 -3.85 -10.11
C ILE A 179 -14.65 -4.63 -11.05
N ARG A 180 -14.10 -5.73 -11.56
CA ARG A 180 -14.80 -6.70 -12.39
C ARG A 180 -14.37 -8.11 -12.03
N PHE A 181 -15.35 -8.99 -11.84
CA PHE A 181 -15.15 -10.44 -11.73
C PHE A 181 -15.52 -11.06 -13.08
N PRO A 182 -14.54 -11.35 -13.96
CA PRO A 182 -14.81 -11.73 -15.34
C PRO A 182 -15.60 -13.04 -15.45
N LEU A 183 -15.38 -13.99 -14.52
CA LEU A 183 -16.06 -15.29 -14.55
C LEU A 183 -17.57 -15.16 -14.40
N PHE A 184 -18.02 -14.16 -13.63
CA PHE A 184 -19.44 -13.89 -13.38
C PHE A 184 -19.98 -12.71 -14.19
N ASN A 185 -19.13 -12.07 -14.99
CA ASN A 185 -19.41 -10.81 -15.68
C ASN A 185 -20.05 -9.76 -14.76
N PHE A 186 -19.53 -9.66 -13.53
CA PHE A 186 -20.02 -8.73 -12.51
C PHE A 186 -19.09 -7.52 -12.44
N GLU A 187 -19.67 -6.32 -12.48
CA GLU A 187 -18.95 -5.06 -12.35
C GLU A 187 -19.53 -4.20 -11.23
N LYS A 188 -18.66 -3.56 -10.46
CA LYS A 188 -19.05 -2.60 -9.43
C LYS A 188 -17.91 -1.63 -9.16
N GLY A 189 -18.21 -0.51 -8.51
CA GLY A 189 -17.19 0.41 -8.04
C GLY A 189 -17.54 0.95 -6.66
N ASN A 190 -16.59 1.66 -6.04
CA ASN A 190 -16.84 2.34 -4.77
C ASN A 190 -17.71 3.60 -4.93
N LEU A 191 -17.88 4.10 -6.16
CA LEU A 191 -18.81 5.16 -6.51
C LEU A 191 -20.16 4.55 -6.90
N LEU A 192 -21.13 4.65 -6.01
CA LEU A 192 -22.49 4.18 -6.30
C LEU A 192 -23.17 5.10 -7.33
N PRO A 193 -24.05 4.58 -8.20
CA PRO A 193 -24.75 5.38 -9.20
C PRO A 193 -25.65 6.48 -8.62
N ASN A 194 -26.05 6.36 -7.36
CA ASN A 194 -26.89 7.32 -6.65
C ASN A 194 -26.11 8.42 -5.93
N LEU A 195 -24.78 8.44 -6.03
CA LEU A 195 -23.94 9.45 -5.38
C LEU A 195 -24.14 10.80 -6.06
N THR A 196 -24.53 11.82 -5.29
CA THR A 196 -24.76 13.17 -5.84
C THR A 196 -23.57 14.10 -5.61
N ASP A 197 -23.51 15.19 -6.36
CA ASP A 197 -22.50 16.24 -6.16
C ASP A 197 -22.54 16.85 -4.76
N LYS A 198 -23.72 16.87 -4.11
CA LYS A 198 -23.84 17.34 -2.72
C LYS A 198 -23.13 16.38 -1.77
N ASP A 199 -23.32 15.08 -1.97
CA ASP A 199 -22.66 14.04 -1.17
C ASP A 199 -21.14 14.13 -1.32
N ILE A 200 -20.63 14.29 -2.55
CA ILE A 200 -19.18 14.43 -2.78
C ILE A 200 -18.62 15.66 -2.06
N LYS A 201 -19.37 16.75 -1.93
CA LYS A 201 -18.87 17.97 -1.24
C LYS A 201 -18.82 17.83 0.28
N THR A 202 -19.68 17.01 0.87
CA THR A 202 -19.85 16.96 2.34
C THR A 202 -19.46 15.63 2.97
N CYS A 203 -19.35 14.55 2.17
CA CYS A 203 -19.08 13.23 2.72
C CYS A 203 -17.68 13.20 3.36
N ARG A 204 -17.58 12.41 4.44
CA ARG A 204 -16.32 12.09 5.09
C ARG A 204 -16.23 10.58 5.17
N PHE A 205 -15.17 10.03 4.59
CA PHE A 205 -14.94 8.60 4.64
C PHE A 205 -14.83 8.11 6.09
N HIS A 206 -15.48 6.98 6.36
CA HIS A 206 -15.29 6.23 7.59
C HIS A 206 -15.48 4.74 7.27
N PRO A 207 -14.60 3.83 7.72
CA PRO A 207 -14.63 2.42 7.33
C PRO A 207 -15.98 1.73 7.58
N GLU A 208 -16.63 2.04 8.70
CA GLU A 208 -17.93 1.45 9.07
C GLU A 208 -19.14 2.33 8.71
N LYS A 209 -19.08 3.64 8.97
CA LYS A 209 -20.23 4.55 8.86
C LYS A 209 -20.49 5.02 7.42
N ALA A 210 -19.44 5.18 6.62
CA ALA A 210 -19.53 5.74 5.27
C ALA A 210 -18.47 5.12 4.33
N PRO A 211 -18.53 3.79 4.09
CA PRO A 211 -17.54 3.08 3.27
C PRO A 211 -17.56 3.47 1.78
N PHE A 212 -18.67 4.04 1.32
CA PHE A 212 -18.85 4.49 -0.07
C PHE A 212 -18.46 5.95 -0.32
N CYS A 213 -18.05 6.71 0.71
CA CYS A 213 -17.52 8.05 0.47
C CYS A 213 -16.11 7.94 -0.14
N PRO A 214 -15.87 8.45 -1.36
CA PRO A 214 -14.59 8.29 -2.04
C PRO A 214 -13.51 9.27 -1.56
N ILE A 215 -13.83 10.15 -0.61
CA ILE A 215 -12.95 11.23 -0.13
C ILE A 215 -12.39 10.87 1.25
N LEU A 216 -11.08 10.59 1.27
CA LEU A 216 -10.34 10.24 2.47
C LEU A 216 -9.47 11.42 2.89
N ARG A 217 -9.52 11.83 4.16
CA ARG A 217 -8.59 12.81 4.72
C ARG A 217 -7.27 12.13 5.03
N VAL A 218 -6.14 12.76 4.67
CA VAL A 218 -4.79 12.19 4.87
C VAL A 218 -4.53 11.87 6.35
N GLY A 219 -4.88 12.78 7.27
CA GLY A 219 -4.74 12.53 8.71
C GLY A 219 -5.56 11.33 9.21
N ASP A 220 -6.73 11.08 8.61
CA ASP A 220 -7.57 9.93 8.99
C ASP A 220 -6.95 8.63 8.48
N VAL A 221 -6.39 8.63 7.26
CA VAL A 221 -5.63 7.50 6.70
C VAL A 221 -4.44 7.15 7.60
N VAL A 222 -3.69 8.15 8.04
CA VAL A 222 -2.53 8.00 8.92
C VAL A 222 -2.95 7.43 10.29
N LYS A 223 -4.03 7.97 10.87
CA LYS A 223 -4.60 7.46 12.13
C LYS A 223 -5.10 6.03 12.02
N PHE A 224 -5.81 5.69 10.95
CA PHE A 224 -6.29 4.32 10.73
C PHE A 224 -5.15 3.31 10.52
N ALA A 225 -4.00 3.76 10.00
CA ALA A 225 -2.79 2.95 9.91
C ALA A 225 -2.02 2.84 11.25
N GLY A 226 -2.52 3.48 12.32
CA GLY A 226 -1.88 3.46 13.65
C GLY A 226 -0.59 4.29 13.72
N GLN A 227 -0.46 5.32 12.89
CA GLN A 227 0.74 6.14 12.78
C GLN A 227 0.50 7.57 13.30
N ASP A 228 1.59 8.23 13.70
CA ASP A 228 1.58 9.65 14.04
C ASP A 228 1.99 10.49 12.83
N PHE A 229 1.17 11.49 12.48
CA PHE A 229 1.40 12.31 11.29
C PHE A 229 2.69 13.13 11.38
N ALA A 230 2.98 13.74 12.52
CA ALA A 230 4.17 14.58 12.67
C ALA A 230 5.47 13.77 12.52
N LYS A 231 5.50 12.55 13.12
CA LYS A 231 6.62 11.63 12.96
C LYS A 231 6.75 11.16 11.51
N LEU A 232 5.65 10.71 10.89
CA LEU A 232 5.65 10.20 9.52
C LEU A 232 6.02 11.27 8.50
N ALA A 233 5.55 12.51 8.67
CA ALA A 233 5.88 13.64 7.80
C ALA A 233 7.35 14.07 7.91
N ARG A 234 7.99 13.84 9.07
CA ARG A 234 9.42 14.15 9.27
C ARG A 234 10.34 13.13 8.62
N THR A 235 10.04 11.83 8.75
CA THR A 235 10.88 10.74 8.24
C THR A 235 10.50 10.29 6.83
N GLY A 236 9.26 10.57 6.42
CA GLY A 236 8.60 9.85 5.33
C GLY A 236 8.23 8.42 5.72
N GLY A 237 7.44 7.78 4.86
CA GLY A 237 7.08 6.37 4.96
C GLY A 237 6.05 5.96 3.91
N VAL A 238 5.61 4.71 3.95
CA VAL A 238 4.71 4.14 2.94
C VAL A 238 3.45 3.61 3.62
N LEU A 239 2.29 4.19 3.27
CA LEU A 239 0.99 3.74 3.75
C LEU A 239 0.26 2.95 2.66
N GLY A 240 -0.32 1.81 3.03
CA GLY A 240 -1.16 0.99 2.18
C GLY A 240 -2.64 1.20 2.49
N ILE A 241 -3.41 1.55 1.45
CA ILE A 241 -4.88 1.58 1.50
C ILE A 241 -5.39 0.35 0.75
N LYS A 242 -5.88 -0.63 1.50
CA LYS A 242 -6.39 -1.90 0.96
C LYS A 242 -7.90 -1.82 0.80
N ILE A 243 -8.39 -2.08 -0.41
CA ILE A 243 -9.83 -2.15 -0.73
C ILE A 243 -10.17 -3.59 -1.09
N GLY A 244 -10.82 -4.30 -0.16
CA GLY A 244 -11.21 -5.69 -0.33
C GLY A 244 -12.64 -5.83 -0.83
N TRP A 245 -12.84 -6.62 -1.89
CA TRP A 245 -14.15 -6.98 -2.43
C TRP A 245 -14.39 -8.47 -2.22
N VAL A 246 -15.00 -8.83 -1.08
CA VAL A 246 -15.40 -10.20 -0.78
C VAL A 246 -16.92 -10.28 -0.90
N CYS A 247 -17.38 -10.63 -2.11
CA CYS A 247 -18.79 -10.57 -2.46
C CYS A 247 -19.37 -11.97 -2.66
N ASP A 248 -20.56 -12.17 -2.11
CA ASP A 248 -21.36 -13.36 -2.29
C ASP A 248 -22.48 -13.01 -3.27
N LEU A 249 -22.35 -13.46 -4.53
CA LEU A 249 -23.25 -13.09 -5.61
C LEU A 249 -24.61 -13.80 -5.57
N ASP A 250 -24.80 -14.77 -4.67
CA ASP A 250 -26.12 -15.33 -4.36
C ASP A 250 -26.96 -14.33 -3.54
N LYS A 251 -26.31 -13.36 -2.90
CA LYS A 251 -26.97 -12.28 -2.17
C LYS A 251 -27.23 -11.08 -3.08
N ALA A 252 -27.96 -10.11 -2.55
CA ALA A 252 -28.30 -8.90 -3.29
C ALA A 252 -27.06 -8.09 -3.68
N TRP A 253 -27.14 -7.45 -4.85
CA TRP A 253 -26.04 -6.69 -5.46
C TRP A 253 -25.47 -5.59 -4.54
N ASP A 254 -26.32 -4.98 -3.72
CA ASP A 254 -25.98 -3.92 -2.77
C ASP A 254 -25.10 -4.41 -1.60
N GLN A 255 -25.19 -5.70 -1.25
CA GLN A 255 -24.38 -6.32 -0.17
C GLN A 255 -22.92 -6.54 -0.57
N CYS A 256 -22.58 -6.44 -1.85
CA CYS A 256 -21.19 -6.39 -2.29
C CYS A 256 -20.61 -5.02 -1.97
N ILE A 257 -19.98 -4.87 -0.80
CA ILE A 257 -19.48 -3.59 -0.26
C ILE A 257 -17.95 -3.65 -0.16
N PRO A 258 -17.23 -2.57 -0.50
CA PRO A 258 -15.79 -2.52 -0.33
C PRO A 258 -15.42 -2.45 1.16
N LYS A 259 -14.48 -3.29 1.59
CA LYS A 259 -13.89 -3.23 2.94
C LYS A 259 -12.52 -2.57 2.89
N TYR A 260 -12.41 -1.41 3.53
CA TYR A 260 -11.16 -0.66 3.61
C TYR A 260 -10.32 -1.10 4.82
N SER A 261 -9.01 -1.21 4.63
CA SER A 261 -8.04 -1.39 5.71
C SER A 261 -6.79 -0.56 5.43
N PHE A 262 -6.15 -0.10 6.50
CA PHE A 262 -5.04 0.85 6.45
C PHE A 262 -3.86 0.27 7.20
N THR A 263 -2.66 0.39 6.64
CA THR A 263 -1.46 -0.19 7.25
C THR A 263 -0.22 0.56 6.80
N ARG A 264 0.83 0.53 7.62
CA ARG A 264 2.17 0.97 7.21
C ARG A 264 2.90 -0.20 6.54
N LEU A 265 3.40 0.01 5.33
CA LEU A 265 4.06 -1.03 4.52
C LEU A 265 5.57 -1.08 4.78
N ASP A 266 6.20 0.04 5.10
CA ASP A 266 7.63 0.16 5.42
C ASP A 266 7.93 -0.12 6.90
N GLY A 267 7.35 -1.18 7.47
CA GLY A 267 7.50 -1.51 8.90
C GLY A 267 8.93 -1.84 9.36
N VAL A 268 9.84 -2.14 8.43
CA VAL A 268 11.28 -2.30 8.73
C VAL A 268 11.93 -0.96 9.11
N SER A 269 11.45 0.14 8.54
CA SER A 269 12.00 1.47 8.75
C SER A 269 11.79 1.95 10.19
N GLU A 270 10.72 1.52 10.85
CA GLU A 270 10.49 1.83 12.27
C GLU A 270 11.48 1.15 13.22
N LYS A 271 12.10 0.04 12.77
CA LYS A 271 13.06 -0.76 13.55
C LYS A 271 14.51 -0.50 13.15
N SER A 272 14.73 0.29 12.10
CA SER A 272 16.05 0.54 11.52
C SER A 272 16.57 1.91 11.94
N SER A 273 17.79 1.96 12.45
CA SER A 273 18.52 3.22 12.65
C SER A 273 19.18 3.75 11.38
N VAL A 274 19.32 2.92 10.34
CA VAL A 274 20.05 3.23 9.11
C VAL A 274 19.14 3.87 8.06
N SER A 275 17.88 3.44 7.98
CA SER A 275 16.90 3.97 7.04
C SER A 275 15.53 4.09 7.73
N PRO A 276 15.26 5.23 8.38
CA PRO A 276 14.09 5.39 9.26
C PRO A 276 12.78 5.73 8.53
N GLY A 277 12.80 5.94 7.21
CA GLY A 277 11.61 6.33 6.46
C GLY A 277 11.78 6.25 4.94
N TYR A 278 11.18 7.20 4.23
CA TYR A 278 11.16 7.24 2.76
C TYR A 278 11.44 8.66 2.26
N ASN A 279 12.43 8.78 1.39
CA ASN A 279 12.77 10.00 0.69
C ASN A 279 13.31 9.66 -0.71
N PHE A 280 13.35 10.67 -1.58
CA PHE A 280 13.94 10.61 -2.91
C PHE A 280 14.42 12.01 -3.29
N ARG A 281 15.33 12.08 -4.27
CA ARG A 281 15.86 13.32 -4.88
C ARG A 281 15.63 13.27 -6.38
#